data_AF-A0A2V7A238-F1
#
_entry.id   AF-A0A2V7A238-F1
#
_cell.length_a   1.000
_cell.length_b   1.000
_cell.length_c   1.000
_cell.angle_alpha   90.00
_cell.angle_beta   90.00
_cell.angle_gamma   90.00
#
_symmetry.space_group_name_H-M   'P 1'
#
loop_
_entity.id
_entity.type
_entity.pdbx_description
1 polymer ?
#
loop_
_entity_poly.entity_id
_entity_poly.type
_entity_poly.pdbx_seq_one_letter_code
_entity_poly.pdbx_strand_id
1 'polypeptide(L)'
;MPRAHKRSKKATKKKKKRRAPARRTRGAAPRPMLAETRLLALARDIAHLPLPAAIDKLAAAWAPNAPLPGELAEAWTRSHGNKTAALALAYAREQVRFSLQEIVEALPSAKRDRSGAAAETLAWLMLAACEALAHEAPTAVPDRVRAILELSGDAASPS
;
A
#
# COMPACT_ATOMS: atom_id res chain seq x y z
N MET A 1 -68.34 43.96 -40.25
CA MET A 1 -68.50 42.49 -40.13
C MET A 1 -68.30 41.87 -41.51
N PRO A 2 -67.53 40.78 -41.76
CA PRO A 2 -66.30 40.21 -41.16
C PRO A 2 -65.09 40.25 -42.16
N ARG A 3 -63.87 40.67 -41.79
CA ARG A 3 -62.68 39.95 -41.26
C ARG A 3 -61.97 38.89 -42.16
N ALA A 4 -61.00 39.41 -42.92
CA ALA A 4 -59.60 38.98 -43.14
C ALA A 4 -59.19 37.49 -43.09
N HIS A 5 -58.63 37.03 -44.22
CA HIS A 5 -57.78 35.84 -44.34
C HIS A 5 -56.49 35.93 -43.50
N LYS A 6 -56.09 34.83 -42.85
CA LYS A 6 -54.67 34.55 -42.54
C LYS A 6 -54.38 33.06 -42.25
N ARG A 7 -53.74 32.45 -43.25
CA ARG A 7 -52.64 31.45 -43.21
C ARG A 7 -52.55 30.48 -42.02
N SER A 8 -52.72 29.20 -42.39
CA SER A 8 -52.16 27.98 -41.80
C SER A 8 -50.82 28.17 -41.06
N LYS A 9 -50.78 27.77 -39.79
CA LYS A 9 -49.54 27.49 -39.05
C LYS A 9 -49.52 26.00 -38.67
N LYS A 10 -48.70 25.23 -39.38
CA LYS A 10 -48.34 23.85 -39.05
C LYS A 10 -47.75 23.79 -37.65
N ALA A 11 -48.38 23.04 -36.76
CA ALA A 11 -47.88 22.73 -35.43
C ALA A 11 -46.64 21.81 -35.53
N THR A 12 -45.45 22.38 -35.34
CA THR A 12 -44.20 21.64 -35.21
C THR A 12 -44.16 20.90 -33.88
N LYS A 13 -44.35 19.57 -33.93
CA LYS A 13 -44.14 18.65 -32.80
C LYS A 13 -42.68 18.74 -32.31
N LYS A 14 -42.45 19.35 -31.15
CA LYS A 14 -41.16 19.30 -30.45
C LYS A 14 -40.89 17.87 -29.97
N LYS A 15 -40.05 17.13 -30.71
CA LYS A 15 -39.50 15.84 -30.25
C LYS A 15 -38.67 16.07 -28.98
N LYS A 16 -39.21 15.64 -27.84
CA LYS A 16 -38.52 15.56 -26.56
C LYS A 16 -37.39 14.53 -26.72
N LYS A 17 -36.16 14.99 -27.03
CA LYS A 17 -34.97 14.14 -27.05
C LYS A 17 -34.84 13.49 -25.68
N ARG A 18 -35.14 12.18 -25.59
CA ARG A 18 -34.76 11.37 -24.44
C ARG A 18 -33.25 11.51 -24.30
N ARG A 19 -32.80 12.22 -23.25
CA ARG A 19 -31.40 12.22 -22.87
C ARG A 19 -31.04 10.76 -22.60
N ALA A 20 -30.19 10.19 -23.45
CA ALA A 20 -29.60 8.90 -23.17
C ALA A 20 -28.93 8.99 -21.79
N PRO A 21 -29.01 7.95 -20.95
CA PRO A 21 -28.27 7.94 -19.70
C PRO A 21 -26.80 8.20 -20.03
N ALA A 22 -26.20 9.20 -19.36
CA ALA A 22 -24.79 9.48 -19.51
C ALA A 22 -24.05 8.16 -19.32
N ARG A 23 -23.43 7.68 -20.40
CA ARG A 23 -22.60 6.48 -20.38
C ARG A 23 -21.58 6.75 -19.29
N ARG A 24 -21.68 6.04 -18.15
CA ARG A 24 -20.65 6.05 -17.11
C ARG A 24 -19.35 5.76 -17.85
N THR A 25 -18.53 6.79 -18.06
CA THR A 25 -17.14 6.60 -18.44
C THR A 25 -16.63 5.57 -17.45
N ARG A 26 -16.27 4.38 -17.94
CA ARG A 26 -15.54 3.39 -17.13
C ARG A 26 -14.39 4.19 -16.56
N GLY A 27 -14.48 4.53 -15.27
CA GLY A 27 -13.49 5.38 -14.63
C GLY A 27 -12.16 4.68 -14.85
N ALA A 28 -11.22 5.36 -15.49
CA ALA A 28 -9.86 4.87 -15.53
C ALA A 28 -9.46 4.57 -14.08
N ALA A 29 -8.84 3.42 -13.84
CA ALA A 29 -8.35 3.09 -12.53
C ALA A 29 -7.48 4.27 -12.05
N PRO A 30 -7.67 4.75 -10.80
CA PRO A 30 -6.86 5.84 -10.30
C PRO A 30 -5.38 5.49 -10.46
N ARG A 31 -4.58 6.47 -10.90
CA ARG A 31 -3.14 6.27 -11.09
C ARG A 31 -2.52 5.87 -9.74
N PRO A 32 -1.71 4.80 -9.68
CA PRO A 32 -1.07 4.40 -8.43
C PRO A 32 -0.27 5.53 -7.82
N MET A 33 -0.37 5.69 -6.50
CA MET A 33 0.45 6.66 -5.78
C MET A 33 1.91 6.20 -5.71
N LEU A 34 2.82 7.14 -5.43
CA LEU A 34 4.26 6.83 -5.28
C LEU A 34 4.49 5.81 -4.15
N ALA A 35 3.85 6.01 -2.99
CA ALA A 35 3.91 5.07 -1.87
C ALA A 35 3.45 3.66 -2.24
N GLU A 36 2.32 3.53 -2.95
CA GLU A 36 1.83 2.24 -3.45
C GLU A 36 2.87 1.57 -4.36
N THR A 37 3.43 2.34 -5.29
CA THR A 37 4.43 1.84 -6.24
C THR A 37 5.69 1.38 -5.51
N ARG A 38 6.17 2.14 -4.53
CA ARG A 38 7.36 1.80 -3.73
C ARG A 38 7.12 0.58 -2.86
N LEU A 39 5.98 0.46 -2.18
CA LEU A 39 5.65 -0.71 -1.36
C LEU A 39 5.57 -1.98 -2.22
N LEU A 40 4.92 -1.91 -3.39
CA LEU A 40 4.84 -3.04 -4.31
C LEU A 40 6.20 -3.40 -4.93
N ALA A 41 7.08 -2.42 -5.15
CA ALA A 41 8.45 -2.67 -5.57
C ALA A 41 9.24 -3.33 -4.42
N LEU A 42 9.15 -2.79 -3.21
CA LEU A 42 9.80 -3.30 -2.00
C LEU A 42 9.42 -4.75 -1.71
N ALA A 43 8.13 -5.11 -1.85
CA ALA A 43 7.65 -6.48 -1.69
C ALA A 43 8.37 -7.45 -2.66
N ARG A 44 8.39 -7.11 -3.96
CA ARG A 44 9.12 -7.89 -4.99
C ARG A 44 10.61 -7.98 -4.69
N ASP A 45 11.17 -6.89 -4.24
CA ASP A 45 12.58 -6.72 -3.94
C ASP A 45 13.07 -7.53 -2.74
N ILE A 46 12.19 -7.87 -1.79
CA ILE A 46 12.54 -8.68 -0.62
C ILE A 46 12.16 -10.16 -0.77
N ALA A 47 11.20 -10.51 -1.63
CA ALA A 47 10.57 -11.84 -1.70
C ALA A 47 11.52 -13.03 -1.86
N HIS A 48 12.77 -12.80 -2.31
CA HIS A 48 13.76 -13.85 -2.51
C HIS A 48 15.07 -13.59 -1.74
N LEU A 49 15.07 -12.63 -0.83
CA LEU A 49 16.22 -12.33 0.00
C LEU A 49 16.24 -13.23 1.25
N PRO A 50 17.43 -13.62 1.73
CA PRO A 50 17.59 -14.12 3.09
C PRO A 50 17.05 -13.11 4.11
N LEU A 51 16.51 -13.59 5.23
CA LEU A 51 15.87 -12.73 6.23
C LEU A 51 16.74 -11.53 6.67
N PRO A 52 18.05 -11.67 6.99
CA PRO A 52 18.88 -10.52 7.33
C PRO A 52 18.88 -9.44 6.25
N ALA A 53 19.07 -9.82 4.99
CA ALA A 53 19.08 -8.89 3.87
C ALA A 53 17.70 -8.28 3.60
N ALA A 54 16.62 -9.02 3.83
CA ALA A 54 15.26 -8.50 3.74
C ALA A 54 14.99 -7.43 4.81
N ILE A 55 15.40 -7.68 6.07
CA ILE A 55 15.28 -6.71 7.16
C ILE A 55 16.15 -5.48 6.90
N ASP A 56 17.39 -5.63 6.45
CA ASP A 56 18.24 -4.49 6.10
C ASP A 56 17.60 -3.61 5.02
N LYS A 57 16.99 -4.24 4.01
CA LYS A 57 16.31 -3.53 2.92
C LYS A 57 15.04 -2.82 3.40
N LEU A 58 14.25 -3.46 4.26
CA LEU A 58 13.10 -2.85 4.91
C LEU A 58 13.51 -1.68 5.80
N ALA A 59 14.56 -1.85 6.60
CA ALA A 59 15.09 -0.82 7.48
C ALA A 59 15.59 0.40 6.70
N ALA A 60 16.28 0.19 5.58
CA ALA A 60 16.69 1.27 4.69
C ALA A 60 15.48 2.01 4.09
N ALA A 61 14.42 1.28 3.72
CA ALA A 61 13.19 1.88 3.20
C ALA A 61 12.44 2.72 4.24
N TRP A 62 12.52 2.35 5.51
CA TRP A 62 11.85 3.01 6.63
C TRP A 62 12.76 3.90 7.51
N ALA A 63 14.01 4.11 7.09
CA ALA A 63 14.93 4.97 7.84
C ALA A 63 14.37 6.40 8.01
N PRO A 64 14.76 7.15 9.05
CA PRO A 64 14.20 8.48 9.35
C PRO A 64 14.22 9.50 8.19
N ASN A 65 15.19 9.36 7.27
CA ASN A 65 15.35 10.26 6.12
C ASN A 65 14.96 9.60 4.78
N ALA A 66 14.39 8.39 4.81
CA ALA A 66 13.94 7.71 3.61
C ALA A 66 12.68 8.40 3.04
N PRO A 67 12.43 8.29 1.73
CA PRO A 67 11.27 8.91 1.10
C PRO A 67 9.94 8.22 1.47
N LEU A 68 9.96 6.91 1.74
CA LEU A 68 8.75 6.10 1.90
C LEU A 68 7.85 6.55 3.08
N PRO A 69 8.36 6.83 4.30
CA PRO A 69 7.52 7.29 5.41
C PRO A 69 6.71 8.55 5.07
N GLY A 70 7.35 9.55 4.45
CA GLY A 70 6.70 10.80 4.04
C GLY A 70 5.68 10.58 2.93
N GLU A 71 6.05 9.83 1.88
CA GLU A 71 5.13 9.50 0.78
C GLU A 71 3.91 8.71 1.28
N LEU A 72 4.09 7.84 2.28
CA LEU A 72 3.00 7.07 2.86
C LEU A 72 2.06 7.94 3.69
N ALA A 73 2.60 8.85 4.51
CA ALA A 73 1.79 9.82 5.25
C ALA A 73 0.92 10.66 4.29
N GLU A 74 1.51 11.18 3.22
CA GLU A 74 0.77 11.90 2.17
C GLU A 74 -0.29 11.02 1.48
N ALA A 75 0.05 9.77 1.18
CA ALA A 75 -0.88 8.83 0.57
C ALA A 75 -2.09 8.53 1.48
N TRP A 76 -1.88 8.41 2.79
CA TRP A 76 -2.96 8.27 3.76
C TRP A 76 -3.86 9.50 3.80
N THR A 77 -3.30 10.71 3.87
CA THR A 77 -4.07 11.96 3.85
C THR A 77 -4.88 12.09 2.55
N ARG A 78 -4.27 11.80 1.39
CA ARG A 78 -4.96 11.87 0.08
C ARG A 78 -6.02 10.80 -0.11
N SER A 79 -5.89 9.66 0.56
CA SER A 79 -6.87 8.57 0.51
C SER A 79 -8.10 8.84 1.38
N HIS A 80 -8.09 9.89 2.19
CA HIS A 80 -9.21 10.21 3.07
C HIS A 80 -10.49 10.46 2.26
N GLY A 81 -11.54 9.67 2.53
CA GLY A 81 -12.79 9.71 1.76
C GLY A 81 -12.80 8.93 0.44
N ASN A 82 -11.66 8.35 0.00
CA ASN A 82 -11.55 7.50 -1.18
C ASN A 82 -11.24 6.04 -0.79
N LYS A 83 -12.27 5.20 -0.69
CA LYS A 83 -12.16 3.78 -0.31
C LYS A 83 -11.24 2.98 -1.23
N THR A 84 -11.23 3.27 -2.53
CA THR A 84 -10.40 2.53 -3.50
C THR A 84 -8.92 2.85 -3.30
N ALA A 85 -8.57 4.13 -3.08
CA ALA A 85 -7.20 4.52 -2.80
C ALA A 85 -6.71 3.97 -1.45
N ALA A 86 -7.55 4.04 -0.41
CA ALA A 86 -7.23 3.46 0.90
C ALA A 86 -7.01 1.94 0.82
N LEU A 87 -7.84 1.23 0.03
CA LEU A 87 -7.69 -0.20 -0.19
C LEU A 87 -6.42 -0.53 -0.99
N ALA A 88 -6.10 0.24 -2.03
CA ALA A 88 -4.89 0.06 -2.82
C ALA A 88 -3.62 0.23 -1.96
N LEU A 89 -3.61 1.25 -1.10
CA LEU A 89 -2.51 1.51 -0.17
C LEU A 89 -2.37 0.41 0.88
N ALA A 90 -3.47 -0.02 1.49
CA ALA A 90 -3.49 -1.13 2.44
C ALA A 90 -3.00 -2.43 1.79
N TYR A 91 -3.46 -2.72 0.56
CA TYR A 91 -3.02 -3.88 -0.20
C TYR A 91 -1.52 -3.82 -0.50
N ALA A 92 -0.98 -2.66 -0.88
CA ALA A 92 0.44 -2.51 -1.16
C ALA A 92 1.31 -2.80 0.07
N ARG A 93 0.90 -2.31 1.26
CA ARG A 93 1.57 -2.64 2.54
C ARG A 93 1.46 -4.13 2.85
N GLU A 94 0.31 -4.73 2.59
CA GLU A 94 0.07 -6.15 2.83
C GLU A 94 0.94 -7.05 1.93
N GLN A 95 1.23 -6.63 0.69
CA GLN A 95 2.18 -7.36 -0.16
C GLN A 95 3.58 -7.45 0.47
N VAL A 96 4.04 -6.39 1.15
CA VAL A 96 5.32 -6.43 1.87
C VAL A 96 5.26 -7.44 3.02
N ARG A 97 4.14 -7.47 3.77
CA ARG A 97 3.94 -8.41 4.86
C ARG A 97 3.91 -9.86 4.35
N PHE A 98 3.23 -10.14 3.24
CA PHE A 98 3.20 -11.49 2.65
C PHE A 98 4.59 -11.94 2.20
N SER A 99 5.34 -11.10 1.50
CA SER A 99 6.72 -11.44 1.11
C SER A 99 7.60 -11.71 2.33
N LEU A 100 7.44 -10.96 3.43
CA LEU A 100 8.15 -11.22 4.68
C LEU A 100 7.70 -12.53 5.36
N GLN A 101 6.40 -12.83 5.32
CA GLN A 101 5.86 -14.09 5.84
C GLN A 101 6.44 -15.30 5.10
N GLU A 102 6.51 -15.26 3.77
CA GLU A 102 7.11 -16.34 2.96
C GLU A 102 8.57 -16.61 3.37
N ILE A 103 9.35 -15.55 3.63
CA ILE A 103 10.73 -15.65 4.11
C ILE A 103 10.79 -16.29 5.50
N VAL A 104 9.89 -15.90 6.42
CA VAL A 104 9.80 -16.47 7.77
C VAL A 104 9.38 -17.94 7.74
N GLU A 105 8.45 -18.30 6.86
CA GLU A 105 8.00 -19.67 6.64
C GLU A 105 9.08 -20.57 6.02
N ALA A 106 10.03 -19.99 5.29
CA ALA A 106 11.20 -20.69 4.78
C ALA A 106 12.30 -20.91 5.83
N LEU A 107 12.24 -20.26 7.00
CA LEU A 107 13.22 -20.46 8.07
C LEU A 107 13.13 -21.89 8.65
N PRO A 108 14.26 -22.47 9.11
CA PRO A 108 14.25 -23.74 9.83
C PRO A 108 13.31 -23.69 11.04
N SER A 109 12.54 -24.76 11.29
CA SER A 109 11.58 -24.83 12.41
C SER A 109 12.22 -24.50 13.76
N ALA A 110 13.46 -24.95 14.00
CA ALA A 110 14.21 -24.64 15.22
C ALA A 110 14.46 -23.14 15.45
N LYS A 111 14.55 -22.32 14.39
CA LYS A 111 14.63 -20.85 14.53
C LYS A 111 13.26 -20.25 14.80
N ARG A 112 12.23 -20.74 14.09
CA ARG A 112 10.84 -20.28 14.20
C ARG A 112 10.23 -20.55 15.58
N ASP A 113 10.44 -21.76 16.10
CA ASP A 113 9.88 -22.23 17.38
C ASP A 113 10.40 -21.41 18.57
N ARG A 114 11.60 -20.83 18.45
CA ARG A 114 12.15 -19.94 19.49
C ARG A 114 11.31 -18.68 19.71
N SER A 115 10.63 -18.19 18.68
CA SER A 115 9.75 -17.03 18.80
C SER A 115 8.42 -17.37 19.48
N GLY A 116 8.01 -18.65 19.48
CA GLY A 116 6.68 -19.08 19.94
C GLY A 116 5.50 -18.53 19.14
N ALA A 117 5.74 -17.73 18.10
CA ALA A 117 4.73 -17.06 17.29
C ALA A 117 4.54 -17.78 15.93
N ALA A 118 3.32 -17.71 15.39
CA ALA A 118 3.07 -18.11 14.01
C ALA A 118 3.85 -17.20 13.05
N ALA A 119 4.24 -17.72 11.88
CA ALA A 119 5.03 -16.97 10.89
C ALA A 119 4.34 -15.67 10.45
N GLU A 120 3.01 -15.71 10.28
CA GLU A 120 2.17 -14.54 10.00
C GLU A 120 2.33 -13.45 11.06
N THR A 121 2.20 -13.81 12.34
CA THR A 121 2.34 -12.90 13.48
C THR A 121 3.75 -12.33 13.56
N LEU A 122 4.77 -13.17 13.35
CA LEU A 122 6.17 -12.73 13.39
C LEU A 122 6.47 -11.74 12.26
N ALA A 123 6.00 -12.01 11.03
CA ALA A 123 6.15 -11.10 9.90
C ALA A 123 5.41 -9.78 10.13
N TRP A 124 4.22 -9.81 10.73
CA TRP A 124 3.49 -8.59 11.12
C TRP A 124 4.28 -7.75 12.14
N LEU A 125 4.83 -8.38 13.18
CA LEU A 125 5.65 -7.72 14.20
C LEU A 125 6.93 -7.12 13.62
N MET A 126 7.64 -7.87 12.77
CA MET A 126 8.87 -7.41 12.11
C MET A 126 8.60 -6.22 11.18
N LEU A 127 7.52 -6.26 10.40
CA LEU A 127 7.13 -5.15 9.54
C LEU A 127 6.80 -3.91 10.39
N ALA A 128 6.02 -4.06 11.46
CA ALA A 128 5.69 -2.95 12.36
C ALA A 128 6.94 -2.36 13.03
N ALA A 129 7.90 -3.21 13.42
CA ALA A 129 9.16 -2.75 13.99
C ALA A 129 10.03 -1.99 12.97
N CYS A 130 10.06 -2.45 11.71
CA CYS A 130 10.74 -1.71 10.63
C CYS A 130 10.07 -0.36 10.38
N GLU A 131 8.74 -0.29 10.35
CA GLU A 131 7.99 0.96 10.17
C GLU A 131 8.26 1.97 11.29
N ALA A 132 8.41 1.49 12.52
CA ALA A 132 8.72 2.33 13.67
C ALA A 132 10.10 3.02 13.57
N LEU A 133 11.02 2.52 12.73
CA LEU A 133 12.33 3.14 12.50
C LEU A 133 12.22 4.56 11.94
N ALA A 134 11.11 4.90 11.27
CA ALA A 134 10.85 6.25 10.79
C ALA A 134 10.75 7.29 11.92
N HIS A 135 10.55 6.84 13.16
CA HIS A 135 10.40 7.67 14.36
C HIS A 135 11.63 7.62 15.28
N GLU A 136 12.66 6.88 14.89
CA GLU A 136 13.88 6.74 15.69
C GLU A 136 14.92 7.80 15.33
N ALA A 137 15.89 8.02 16.23
CA ALA A 137 17.09 8.77 15.87
C ALA A 137 17.92 7.95 14.86
N PRO A 138 18.55 8.57 13.84
CA PRO A 138 19.37 7.84 12.86
C PRO A 138 20.46 6.96 13.50
N THR A 139 21.01 7.39 14.63
CA THR A 139 22.03 6.66 15.40
C THR A 139 21.51 5.40 16.09
N ALA A 140 20.19 5.31 16.35
CA ALA A 140 19.58 4.16 17.01
C ALA A 140 19.15 3.05 16.02
N VAL A 141 19.03 3.37 14.73
CA VAL A 141 18.57 2.44 13.69
C VAL A 141 19.38 1.13 13.67
N PRO A 142 20.72 1.12 13.72
CA PRO A 142 21.49 -0.13 13.68
C PRO A 142 21.17 -1.06 14.86
N ASP A 143 21.00 -0.51 16.06
CA ASP A 143 20.66 -1.31 17.25
C ASP A 143 19.23 -1.85 17.18
N ARG A 144 18.29 -1.08 16.61
CA ARG A 144 16.92 -1.55 16.36
C ARG A 144 16.88 -2.67 15.32
N VAL A 145 17.64 -2.55 14.23
CA VAL A 145 17.76 -3.60 13.22
C VAL A 145 18.30 -4.89 13.84
N ARG A 146 19.32 -4.81 14.69
CA ARG A 146 19.83 -5.97 15.44
C ARG A 146 18.73 -6.60 16.30
N ALA A 147 18.01 -5.79 17.08
CA ALA A 147 16.91 -6.28 17.92
C ALA A 147 15.78 -6.95 17.11
N ILE A 148 15.48 -6.45 15.90
CA ILE A 148 14.48 -7.07 15.01
C ILE A 148 14.94 -8.46 14.54
N LEU A 149 16.21 -8.64 14.20
CA LEU A 149 16.76 -9.93 13.78
C LEU A 149 16.77 -10.96 14.93
N GLU A 150 16.99 -10.51 16.15
CA GLU A 150 16.92 -11.37 17.34
C GLU A 150 15.51 -11.96 17.55
N LEU A 151 14.43 -11.26 17.12
CA LEU A 151 13.05 -11.78 17.19
C LEU A 151 12.84 -13.05 16.34
N SER A 152 13.59 -13.20 15.24
CA SER A 152 13.59 -14.44 14.40
C SER A 152 14.37 -15.60 15.01
N GLY A 153 14.97 -15.40 16.19
CA GLY A 153 15.98 -16.30 16.70
C GLY A 153 17.29 -16.24 15.90
N ASP A 154 17.52 -15.18 15.12
CA ASP A 154 18.81 -14.84 14.52
C ASP A 154 19.65 -14.07 15.56
N ALA A 155 19.82 -14.66 16.74
CA ALA A 155 20.81 -14.17 17.69
C ALA A 155 22.19 -14.39 17.07
N ALA A 156 22.95 -13.31 16.88
CA ALA A 156 24.37 -13.41 16.62
C ALA A 156 24.98 -14.28 17.73
N SER A 157 25.53 -15.44 17.36
CA SER A 157 26.45 -16.12 18.26
C SER A 157 27.56 -15.10 18.60
N PRO A 158 27.82 -14.81 19.89
CA PRO A 158 28.98 -14.02 20.23
C PRO A 158 30.20 -14.79 19.72
N SER A 159 30.95 -14.17 18.82
CA SER A 159 32.30 -14.61 18.44
C SER A 159 33.26 -14.32 19.58
#